data_AF-A0A409XWK8-F1
#
_entry.id   AF-A0A409XWK8-F1
#
_cell.length_a   1.000
_cell.length_b   1.000
_cell.length_c   1.000
_cell.angle_alpha   90.00
_cell.angle_beta   90.00
_cell.angle_gamma   90.00
#
_symmetry.space_group_name_H-M   'P 1'
#
loop_
_entity.id
_entity.type
_entity.pdbx_description
1 polymer ?
#
loop_
_entity_poly.entity_id
_entity_poly.type
_entity_poly.pdbx_seq_one_letter_code
_entity_poly.pdbx_strand_id
1 'polypeptide(L)'
;MAKCMLNEDIWHHVLNFVPTEDLERINSCHPVLYEAWMRSRYATLEIVKRDKEMKRLLAHLCDPNVATHVKKVEIRPWLVQPRTKSHRSRTENLIVQFLELLDPYYTKKKAEQRLQKRLGKDVTRINAAFKQMKNVTEYTIYWDDSLGYHPELYSAFLTPTLETWSSHLVKLTVKVPPTMLNSLARIRLPKLEEFVFYFCTGSLSFKEINGAHDGFVVFLNNLKDSLTSLAFLSTHTSQDLDLSRIFRKMGFFPSLKKITLSIPFDGGHLSDPMTFVRFLERHRATLKDIDLFSSRCTPRIKPGDPDFINWIQRIIGAVHVPFPQLRSVGMSLRPLRAPLDSFIRFVDMHSSMLDSLKLTDRALSHSEVLTVLRSPSVTGFPPLDVTELQIKVDTLSAHLIVDLASLLPHLKILKIDCGKISTERGISEFSHVLNDNQGVITEWKLQRLAIHISEHNLAMRIGRDLRVYLPELSVSISLPS
;
A
#
# COMPACT_ATOMS: atom_id res chain seq x y z
N MET A 1 20.98 44.27 12.99
CA MET A 1 19.77 43.46 12.72
C MET A 1 18.88 43.56 13.94
N ALA A 2 17.67 44.15 13.79
CA ALA A 2 16.71 44.23 14.89
C ALA A 2 16.29 42.80 15.26
N LYS A 3 16.50 42.41 16.53
CA LYS A 3 16.11 41.10 17.05
C LYS A 3 14.57 41.09 17.05
N CYS A 4 13.97 40.35 16.12
CA CYS A 4 12.53 40.18 16.07
C CYS A 4 12.07 39.61 17.42
N MET A 5 11.26 40.35 18.16
CA MET A 5 10.86 40.04 19.55
C MET A 5 9.66 39.07 19.64
N LEU A 6 9.24 38.49 18.53
CA LEU A 6 8.16 37.50 18.53
C LEU A 6 8.63 36.22 19.22
N ASN A 7 7.86 35.76 20.21
CA ASN A 7 8.11 34.52 20.94
C ASN A 7 8.13 33.33 19.96
N GLU A 8 9.05 32.38 20.16
CA GLU A 8 9.18 31.15 19.36
C GLU A 8 7.87 30.34 19.31
N ASP A 9 7.09 30.34 20.39
CA ASP A 9 5.77 29.69 20.45
C ASP A 9 4.79 30.24 19.40
N ILE A 10 4.84 31.56 19.17
CA ILE A 10 4.00 32.22 18.16
C ILE A 10 4.43 31.75 16.77
N TRP A 11 5.75 31.64 16.52
CA TRP A 11 6.25 31.12 15.25
C TRP A 11 5.85 29.66 15.02
N HIS A 12 5.92 28.81 16.05
CA HIS A 12 5.43 27.44 15.96
C HIS A 12 3.92 27.36 15.68
N HIS A 13 3.13 28.29 16.24
CA HIS A 13 1.71 28.38 15.93
C HIS A 13 1.46 28.82 14.47
N VAL A 14 2.18 29.86 14.01
CA VAL A 14 2.11 30.37 12.63
C VAL A 14 2.47 29.27 11.63
N LEU A 15 3.50 28.47 11.92
CA LEU A 15 3.94 27.37 11.06
C LEU A 15 2.85 26.34 10.74
N ASN A 16 1.85 26.17 11.60
CA ASN A 16 0.71 25.27 11.33
C ASN A 16 -0.17 25.76 10.16
N PHE A 17 -0.06 27.04 9.79
CA PHE A 17 -0.83 27.67 8.72
C PHE A 17 0.01 27.95 7.47
N VAL A 18 1.33 27.73 7.51
CA VAL A 18 2.22 28.00 6.37
C VAL A 18 2.35 26.75 5.50
N PRO A 19 2.00 26.80 4.20
CA PRO A 19 2.24 25.70 3.27
C PRO A 19 3.72 25.35 3.17
N THR A 20 4.03 24.08 2.90
CA THR A 20 5.42 23.61 2.83
C THR A 20 6.22 24.32 1.72
N GLU A 21 5.55 24.70 0.64
CA GLU A 21 6.12 25.40 -0.50
C GLU A 21 6.61 26.81 -0.12
N ASP A 22 5.91 27.49 0.80
CA ASP A 22 6.27 28.82 1.23
C ASP A 22 7.38 28.82 2.28
N LEU A 23 7.54 27.73 3.04
CA LEU A 23 8.65 27.57 4.00
C LEU A 23 10.02 27.70 3.35
N GLU A 24 10.19 27.24 2.11
CA GLU A 24 11.45 27.38 1.37
C GLU A 24 11.82 28.85 1.12
N ARG A 25 10.82 29.71 0.89
CA ARG A 25 11.03 31.13 0.60
C ARG A 25 11.38 31.93 1.86
N ILE A 26 10.85 31.52 3.01
CA ILE A 26 10.98 32.27 4.28
C ILE A 26 11.99 31.66 5.27
N ASN A 27 12.65 30.56 4.92
CA ASN A 27 13.57 29.84 5.82
C ASN A 27 14.73 30.70 6.37
N SER A 28 15.12 31.77 5.67
CA SER A 28 16.20 32.66 6.08
C SER A 28 15.76 33.75 7.07
N CYS A 29 14.45 33.90 7.30
CA CYS A 29 13.91 35.00 8.10
C CYS A 29 14.01 34.74 9.61
N HIS A 30 13.95 33.48 10.05
CA HIS A 30 13.96 33.12 11.48
C HIS A 30 14.46 31.67 11.70
N PRO A 31 15.22 31.37 12.78
CA PRO A 31 15.70 30.01 13.07
C PRO A 31 14.60 28.95 13.14
N VAL A 32 13.46 29.27 13.74
CA VAL A 32 12.29 28.35 13.82
C VAL A 32 11.74 28.02 12.42
N LEU A 33 11.70 29.00 11.51
CA LEU A 33 11.28 28.78 10.12
C LEU A 33 12.30 27.92 9.37
N TYR A 34 13.60 28.14 9.61
CA TYR A 34 14.66 27.31 9.07
C TYR A 34 14.54 25.85 9.54
N GLU A 35 14.33 25.62 10.85
CA GLU A 35 14.17 24.27 11.40
C GLU A 35 12.91 23.58 10.84
N ALA A 36 11.79 24.30 10.74
CA ALA A 36 10.56 23.76 10.17
C ALA A 36 10.73 23.41 8.69
N TRP A 37 11.42 24.27 7.93
CA TRP A 37 11.78 24.00 6.55
C TRP A 37 12.68 22.75 6.45
N MET A 38 13.73 22.64 7.27
CA MET A 38 14.62 21.46 7.32
C MET A 38 13.83 20.19 7.63
N ARG A 39 12.95 20.25 8.63
CA ARG A 39 12.07 19.13 9.02
C ARG A 39 11.18 18.70 7.87
N SER A 40 10.54 19.63 7.16
CA SER A 40 9.68 19.30 6.03
C SER A 40 10.47 18.77 4.82
N ARG A 41 11.56 19.46 4.47
CA ARG A 41 12.46 19.14 3.34
C ARG A 41 13.06 17.73 3.44
N TYR A 42 13.46 17.32 4.64
CA TYR A 42 14.16 16.06 4.88
C TYR A 42 13.29 14.97 5.53
N ALA A 43 12.03 15.24 5.86
CA ALA A 43 11.13 14.25 6.48
C ALA A 43 11.05 12.94 5.69
N THR A 44 10.98 13.05 4.35
CA THR A 44 10.93 11.92 3.43
C THR A 44 12.16 11.93 2.53
N LEU A 45 12.94 10.86 2.61
CA LEU A 45 14.11 10.63 1.78
C LEU A 45 13.78 9.61 0.69
N GLU A 46 13.78 10.03 -0.57
CA GLU A 46 13.58 9.13 -1.71
C GLU A 46 14.91 8.87 -2.45
N ILE A 47 15.27 7.59 -2.60
CA ILE A 47 16.49 7.14 -3.28
C ILE A 47 16.14 6.23 -4.46
N VAL A 48 15.94 6.83 -5.63
CA VAL A 48 15.51 6.12 -6.85
C VAL A 48 16.67 5.75 -7.79
N LYS A 49 17.68 6.62 -7.88
CA LYS A 49 18.75 6.47 -8.87
C LYS A 49 20.07 7.02 -8.35
N ARG A 50 21.16 6.60 -9.00
CA ARG A 50 22.49 7.16 -8.79
C ARG A 50 22.76 8.33 -9.71
N ASP A 51 22.63 9.53 -9.18
CA ASP A 51 23.09 10.76 -9.82
C ASP A 51 24.04 11.54 -8.91
N LYS A 52 24.44 12.74 -9.36
CA LYS A 52 25.31 13.63 -8.58
C LYS A 52 24.57 14.21 -7.36
N GLU A 53 23.26 14.42 -7.49
CA GLU A 53 22.40 14.99 -6.45
C GLU A 53 22.28 14.02 -5.28
N MET A 54 21.99 12.75 -5.56
CA MET A 54 21.98 11.67 -4.58
C MET A 54 23.29 11.59 -3.80
N LYS A 55 24.45 11.71 -4.47
CA LYS A 55 25.74 11.69 -3.79
C LYS A 55 25.93 12.88 -2.85
N ARG A 56 25.50 14.08 -3.27
CA ARG A 56 25.54 15.29 -2.44
C ARG A 56 24.58 15.14 -1.25
N LEU A 57 23.38 14.61 -1.50
CA LEU A 57 22.37 14.34 -0.49
C LEU A 57 22.89 13.36 0.56
N LEU A 58 23.44 12.21 0.15
CA LEU A 58 24.04 11.25 1.09
C LEU A 58 25.22 11.84 1.86
N ALA A 59 26.05 12.68 1.23
CA ALA A 59 27.14 13.36 1.93
C ALA A 59 26.60 14.35 2.96
N HIS A 60 25.51 15.06 2.65
CA HIS A 60 24.85 15.98 3.58
C HIS A 60 24.18 15.24 4.73
N LEU A 61 23.58 14.07 4.47
CA LEU A 61 22.97 13.20 5.47
C LEU A 61 23.99 12.51 6.39
N CYS A 62 25.30 12.64 6.12
CA CYS A 62 26.31 12.30 7.11
C CYS A 62 26.40 13.34 8.25
N ASP A 63 25.84 14.55 8.08
CA ASP A 63 25.69 15.52 9.16
C ASP A 63 24.52 15.09 10.07
N PRO A 64 24.77 14.81 11.37
CA PRO A 64 23.73 14.43 12.31
C PRO A 64 22.57 15.44 12.40
N ASN A 65 22.86 16.75 12.25
CA ASN A 65 21.82 17.78 12.34
C ASN A 65 20.77 17.61 11.24
N VAL A 66 21.20 17.23 10.04
CA VAL A 66 20.29 16.98 8.92
C VAL A 66 19.64 15.61 9.05
N ALA A 67 20.42 14.59 9.40
CA ALA A 67 19.95 13.21 9.47
C ALA A 67 18.84 12.99 10.52
N THR A 68 18.83 13.77 11.61
CA THR A 68 17.79 13.69 12.65
C THR A 68 16.39 14.08 12.15
N HIS A 69 16.29 14.82 11.05
CA HIS A 69 15.01 15.22 10.47
C HIS A 69 14.39 14.13 9.59
N VAL A 70 15.15 13.10 9.19
CA VAL A 70 14.66 12.01 8.35
C VAL A 70 13.79 11.05 9.17
N LYS A 71 12.51 10.94 8.78
CA LYS A 71 11.53 10.03 9.41
C LYS A 71 11.13 8.87 8.52
N LYS A 72 11.07 9.12 7.20
CA LYS A 72 10.66 8.17 6.20
C LYS A 72 11.74 8.00 5.15
N VAL A 73 12.08 6.77 4.84
CA VAL A 73 13.05 6.44 3.78
C VAL A 73 12.39 5.53 2.75
N GLU A 74 12.46 5.91 1.48
CA GLU A 74 12.00 5.11 0.34
C GLU A 74 13.15 4.85 -0.61
N ILE A 75 13.41 3.58 -0.92
CA ILE A 75 14.54 3.19 -1.77
C ILE A 75 14.04 2.31 -2.91
N ARG A 76 14.52 2.61 -4.11
CA ARG A 76 14.41 1.75 -5.29
C ARG A 76 15.81 1.40 -5.75
N PRO A 77 16.36 0.24 -5.33
CA PRO A 77 17.72 -0.14 -5.72
C PRO A 77 17.85 -0.19 -7.24
N TRP A 78 18.88 0.46 -7.77
CA TRP A 78 19.08 0.61 -9.22
C TRP A 78 20.21 -0.30 -9.72
N LEU A 79 20.20 -0.56 -11.03
CA LEU A 79 21.33 -1.18 -11.70
C LEU A 79 22.49 -0.19 -11.85
N VAL A 80 23.64 -0.50 -11.24
CA VAL A 80 24.88 0.24 -11.49
C VAL A 80 25.47 -0.26 -12.78
N GLN A 81 25.26 0.47 -13.87
CA GLN A 81 25.81 0.06 -15.16
C GLN A 81 27.36 0.05 -15.10
N PRO A 82 28.02 -0.99 -15.65
CA PRO A 82 29.48 -1.07 -15.69
C PRO A 82 30.10 0.03 -16.56
N ARG A 83 29.33 0.69 -17.43
CA ARG A 83 29.81 1.67 -18.40
C ARG A 83 29.36 3.09 -18.05
N THR A 84 30.29 3.86 -17.52
CA THR A 84 30.38 5.28 -17.89
C THR A 84 31.51 5.35 -18.90
N LYS A 85 31.25 5.89 -20.11
CA LYS A 85 32.30 6.31 -21.05
C LYS A 85 33.12 7.41 -20.36
N SER A 86 33.98 7.05 -19.41
CA SER A 86 34.96 7.99 -18.89
C SER A 86 35.87 8.31 -20.05
N HIS A 87 36.10 9.59 -20.32
CA HIS A 87 37.13 10.02 -21.26
C HIS A 87 38.43 9.32 -20.91
N ARG A 88 38.81 8.32 -21.71
CA ARG A 88 40.10 7.65 -21.59
C ARG A 88 41.10 8.50 -22.33
N SER A 89 42.26 8.75 -21.73
CA SER A 89 43.36 9.38 -22.44
C SER A 89 43.82 8.49 -23.60
N ARG A 90 44.44 9.09 -24.63
CA ARG A 90 45.04 8.31 -25.74
C ARG A 90 46.03 7.26 -25.25
N THR A 91 46.82 7.60 -24.22
CA THR A 91 47.77 6.69 -23.58
C THR A 91 47.08 5.51 -22.89
N GLU A 92 45.98 5.74 -22.19
CA GLU A 92 45.22 4.65 -21.55
C GLU A 92 44.64 3.69 -22.59
N ASN A 93 44.22 4.19 -23.76
CA ASN A 93 43.74 3.34 -24.85
C ASN A 93 44.83 2.44 -25.44
N LEU A 94 46.05 2.97 -25.66
CA LEU A 94 47.18 2.15 -26.15
C LEU A 94 47.59 1.07 -25.14
N ILE A 95 47.66 1.42 -23.85
CA ILE A 95 47.95 0.44 -22.79
C ILE A 95 46.88 -0.64 -22.74
N VAL A 96 45.61 -0.25 -22.88
CA VAL A 96 44.51 -1.22 -22.90
C VAL A 96 44.62 -2.15 -24.11
N GLN A 97 44.91 -1.64 -25.31
CA GLN A 97 45.09 -2.47 -26.50
C GLN A 97 46.25 -3.46 -26.36
N PHE A 98 47.38 -3.01 -25.81
CA PHE A 98 48.52 -3.89 -25.54
C PHE A 98 48.17 -4.98 -24.51
N LEU A 99 47.47 -4.62 -23.44
CA LEU A 99 47.06 -5.58 -22.42
C LEU A 99 45.95 -6.53 -22.88
N GLU A 100 45.07 -6.09 -23.79
CA GLU A 100 44.08 -6.96 -24.44
C GLU A 100 44.75 -7.99 -25.37
N LEU A 101 45.90 -7.66 -25.96
CA LEU A 101 46.70 -8.60 -26.75
C LEU A 101 47.33 -9.69 -25.88
N LEU A 102 47.71 -9.36 -24.64
CA LEU A 102 48.24 -10.32 -23.67
C LEU A 102 47.15 -11.12 -22.94
N ASP A 103 46.01 -10.50 -22.63
CA ASP A 103 44.86 -11.11 -21.96
C ASP A 103 43.56 -10.60 -22.61
N PRO A 104 42.89 -11.44 -23.44
CA PRO A 104 41.63 -11.08 -24.10
C PRO A 104 40.51 -10.69 -23.12
N TYR A 105 40.59 -11.09 -21.84
CA TYR A 105 39.60 -10.78 -20.81
C TYR A 105 39.99 -9.58 -19.93
N TYR A 106 41.12 -8.92 -20.19
CA TYR A 106 41.64 -7.82 -19.38
C TYR A 106 40.62 -6.69 -19.18
N THR A 107 39.95 -6.25 -20.24
CA THR A 107 38.99 -5.15 -20.14
C THR A 107 37.72 -5.53 -19.40
N LYS A 108 37.26 -6.77 -19.50
CA LYS A 108 36.13 -7.29 -18.72
C LYS A 108 36.50 -7.33 -17.23
N LYS A 109 37.62 -7.93 -16.87
CA LYS A 109 38.11 -8.02 -15.48
C LYS A 109 38.33 -6.64 -14.87
N LYS A 110 38.97 -5.71 -15.61
CA LYS A 110 39.19 -4.32 -15.14
C LYS A 110 37.87 -3.54 -15.00
N ALA A 111 36.89 -3.78 -15.88
CA ALA A 111 35.57 -3.17 -15.77
C ALA A 111 34.81 -3.70 -14.54
N GLU A 112 34.85 -5.00 -14.28
CA GLU A 112 34.28 -5.64 -13.09
C GLU A 112 34.94 -5.12 -11.80
N GLN A 113 36.28 -5.03 -11.74
CA GLN A 113 36.98 -4.43 -10.60
C GLN A 113 36.60 -2.96 -10.36
N ARG A 114 36.46 -2.17 -11.43
CA ARG A 114 36.01 -0.77 -11.33
C ARG A 114 34.57 -0.69 -10.84
N LEU A 115 33.70 -1.58 -11.29
CA LEU A 115 32.32 -1.69 -10.83
C LEU A 115 32.28 -2.04 -9.34
N GLN A 116 33.01 -3.07 -8.92
CA GLN A 116 33.12 -3.51 -7.52
C GLN A 116 33.63 -2.38 -6.61
N LYS A 117 34.69 -1.67 -7.02
CA LYS A 117 35.19 -0.49 -6.29
C LYS A 117 34.14 0.64 -6.19
N ARG A 118 33.30 0.81 -7.22
CA ARG A 118 32.21 1.80 -7.18
C ARG A 118 31.08 1.36 -6.25
N LEU A 119 30.69 0.09 -6.30
CA LEU A 119 29.68 -0.50 -5.44
C LEU A 119 30.10 -0.38 -3.98
N GLY A 120 31.32 -0.82 -3.62
CA GLY A 120 31.83 -0.69 -2.26
C GLY A 120 31.84 0.75 -1.75
N LYS A 121 32.20 1.72 -2.61
CA LYS A 121 32.13 3.15 -2.25
C LYS A 121 30.71 3.64 -2.01
N ASP A 122 29.74 3.19 -2.79
CA ASP A 122 28.34 3.60 -2.59
C ASP A 122 27.78 2.95 -1.34
N VAL A 123 27.98 1.64 -1.14
CA VAL A 123 27.60 0.90 0.07
C VAL A 123 28.16 1.58 1.32
N THR A 124 29.44 1.96 1.30
CA THR A 124 30.06 2.67 2.42
C THR A 124 29.39 4.01 2.71
N ARG A 125 29.05 4.79 1.67
CA ARG A 125 28.37 6.09 1.84
C ARG A 125 26.95 5.94 2.34
N ILE A 126 26.20 4.98 1.80
CA ILE A 126 24.84 4.67 2.22
C ILE A 126 24.84 4.27 3.69
N ASN A 127 25.68 3.31 4.08
CA ASN A 127 25.78 2.87 5.47
C ASN A 127 26.20 4.01 6.40
N ALA A 128 27.14 4.86 5.98
CA ALA A 128 27.56 6.02 6.77
C ALA A 128 26.42 7.01 6.99
N ALA A 129 25.64 7.33 5.96
CA ALA A 129 24.49 8.22 6.06
C ALA A 129 23.38 7.60 6.92
N PHE A 130 23.01 6.34 6.68
CA PHE A 130 21.89 5.67 7.35
C PHE A 130 22.13 5.49 8.85
N LYS A 131 23.40 5.30 9.25
CA LYS A 131 23.80 5.26 10.65
C LYS A 131 23.51 6.55 11.41
N GLN A 132 23.44 7.69 10.73
CA GLN A 132 23.11 8.99 11.35
C GLN A 132 21.60 9.22 11.46
N MET A 133 20.78 8.53 10.66
CA MET A 133 19.32 8.70 10.63
C MET A 133 18.65 7.92 11.77
N LYS A 134 18.75 8.43 13.00
CA LYS A 134 18.28 7.74 14.21
C LYS A 134 16.75 7.78 14.38
N ASN A 135 16.07 8.68 13.68
CA ASN A 135 14.63 8.96 13.84
C ASN A 135 13.77 8.33 12.74
N VAL A 136 14.31 7.38 11.97
CA VAL A 136 13.56 6.69 10.92
C VAL A 136 12.53 5.77 11.53
N THR A 137 11.25 6.06 11.29
CA THR A 137 10.11 5.28 11.75
C THR A 137 9.46 4.50 10.61
N GLU A 138 9.64 4.94 9.36
CA GLU A 138 9.06 4.31 8.17
C GLU A 138 10.13 3.98 7.14
N TYR A 139 10.17 2.73 6.69
CA TYR A 139 11.10 2.29 5.66
C TYR A 139 10.38 1.53 4.55
N THR A 140 10.63 1.94 3.31
CA THR A 140 10.14 1.27 2.10
C THR A 140 11.31 0.91 1.20
N ILE A 141 11.43 -0.38 0.86
CA ILE A 141 12.35 -0.86 -0.16
C ILE A 141 11.56 -1.52 -1.29
N TYR A 142 11.71 -1.00 -2.50
CA TYR A 142 10.95 -1.44 -3.67
C TYR A 142 11.86 -1.99 -4.76
N TRP A 143 11.74 -3.29 -5.05
CA TRP A 143 12.38 -3.93 -6.19
C TRP A 143 11.49 -3.82 -7.44
N ASP A 144 12.09 -3.34 -8.52
CA ASP A 144 11.50 -3.43 -9.85
C ASP A 144 11.97 -4.73 -10.52
N ASP A 145 11.03 -5.64 -10.71
CA ASP A 145 11.20 -6.95 -11.32
C ASP A 145 11.54 -6.89 -12.81
N SER A 146 11.26 -5.76 -13.48
CA SER A 146 11.65 -5.53 -14.87
C SER A 146 13.10 -5.06 -15.04
N LEU A 147 13.73 -4.60 -13.95
CA LEU A 147 15.07 -4.03 -13.98
C LEU A 147 16.08 -4.97 -13.30
N GLY A 148 17.27 -5.05 -13.90
CA GLY A 148 18.40 -5.69 -13.23
C GLY A 148 18.77 -4.95 -11.94
N TYR A 149 19.37 -5.65 -10.98
CA TYR A 149 19.91 -5.06 -9.77
C TYR A 149 21.27 -5.69 -9.42
N HIS A 150 22.04 -5.03 -8.56
CA HIS A 150 23.25 -5.61 -7.99
C HIS A 150 22.95 -6.22 -6.62
N PRO A 151 23.12 -7.54 -6.43
CA PRO A 151 22.82 -8.21 -5.16
C PRO A 151 23.52 -7.58 -3.95
N GLU A 152 24.79 -7.20 -4.10
CA GLU A 152 25.59 -6.57 -3.03
C GLU A 152 25.07 -5.19 -2.61
N LEU A 153 24.65 -4.38 -3.58
CA LEU A 153 24.08 -3.07 -3.28
C LEU A 153 22.70 -3.22 -2.65
N TYR A 154 21.91 -4.15 -3.17
CA TYR A 154 20.58 -4.46 -2.64
C TYR A 154 20.67 -4.97 -1.19
N SER A 155 21.60 -5.88 -0.89
CA SER A 155 21.78 -6.40 0.46
C SER A 155 22.23 -5.32 1.44
N ALA A 156 23.03 -4.34 1.00
CA ALA A 156 23.41 -3.18 1.82
C ALA A 156 22.20 -2.33 2.22
N PHE A 157 21.21 -2.17 1.34
CA PHE A 157 19.95 -1.49 1.66
C PHE A 157 19.00 -2.32 2.52
N LEU A 158 19.22 -3.63 2.65
CA LEU A 158 18.30 -4.50 3.38
C LEU A 158 18.77 -4.75 4.81
N THR A 159 19.70 -5.68 5.01
CA THR A 159 20.05 -6.20 6.35
C THR A 159 20.70 -5.13 7.24
N PRO A 160 21.81 -4.46 6.84
CA PRO A 160 22.48 -3.49 7.71
C PRO A 160 21.59 -2.29 8.05
N THR A 161 20.75 -1.91 7.09
CA THR A 161 19.80 -0.80 7.22
C THR A 161 18.74 -1.12 8.26
N LEU A 162 18.12 -2.30 8.18
CA LEU A 162 17.12 -2.76 9.15
C LEU A 162 17.71 -2.96 10.55
N GLU A 163 18.95 -3.45 10.66
CA GLU A 163 19.65 -3.55 11.96
C GLU A 163 19.85 -2.17 12.60
N THR A 164 20.26 -1.19 11.78
CA THR A 164 20.51 0.19 12.23
C THR A 164 19.26 0.85 12.81
N TRP A 165 18.08 0.60 12.21
CA TRP A 165 16.81 1.21 12.63
C TRP A 165 15.92 0.30 13.48
N SER A 166 16.44 -0.86 13.88
CA SER A 166 15.67 -1.91 14.55
C SER A 166 14.86 -1.44 15.76
N SER A 167 15.39 -0.50 16.54
CA SER A 167 14.78 -0.02 17.78
C SER A 167 13.72 1.08 17.62
N HIS A 168 13.51 1.61 16.41
CA HIS A 168 12.59 2.73 16.14
C HIS A 168 11.65 2.51 14.96
N LEU A 169 11.92 1.50 14.12
CA LEU A 169 11.13 1.25 12.92
C LEU A 169 9.73 0.74 13.29
N VAL A 170 8.70 1.52 12.91
CA VAL A 170 7.27 1.25 13.17
C VAL A 170 6.60 0.66 11.94
N LYS A 171 6.98 1.13 10.75
CA LYS A 171 6.41 0.70 9.47
C LYS A 171 7.48 0.22 8.50
N LEU A 172 7.25 -0.95 7.92
CA LEU A 172 8.16 -1.55 6.96
C LEU A 172 7.40 -2.07 5.74
N THR A 173 7.76 -1.56 4.56
CA THR A 173 7.24 -2.01 3.27
C THR A 173 8.36 -2.61 2.43
N VAL A 174 8.22 -3.87 2.04
CA VAL A 174 9.30 -4.68 1.46
C VAL A 174 8.81 -5.34 0.18
N LYS A 175 9.44 -5.00 -0.94
CA LYS A 175 9.37 -5.74 -2.21
C LYS A 175 10.80 -6.12 -2.58
N VAL A 176 11.21 -7.36 -2.32
CA VAL A 176 12.60 -7.82 -2.49
C VAL A 176 12.69 -9.12 -3.30
N PRO A 177 13.82 -9.39 -3.96
CA PRO A 177 14.06 -10.67 -4.61
C PRO A 177 13.98 -11.85 -3.62
N PRO A 178 13.41 -13.00 -4.01
CA PRO A 178 13.26 -14.15 -3.10
C PRO A 178 14.59 -14.65 -2.52
N THR A 179 15.67 -14.57 -3.30
CA THR A 179 17.03 -14.94 -2.87
C THR A 179 17.52 -14.16 -1.65
N MET A 180 16.96 -12.97 -1.39
CA MET A 180 17.32 -12.12 -0.24
C MET A 180 16.50 -12.41 1.01
N LEU A 181 15.40 -13.16 0.93
CA LEU A 181 14.47 -13.34 2.06
C LEU A 181 15.10 -14.06 3.25
N ASN A 182 16.00 -15.00 3.01
CA ASN A 182 16.70 -15.71 4.07
C ASN A 182 17.56 -14.78 4.94
N SER A 183 18.00 -13.63 4.41
CA SER A 183 18.75 -12.64 5.20
C SER A 183 17.91 -11.98 6.29
N LEU A 184 16.58 -11.94 6.13
CA LEU A 184 15.68 -11.31 7.09
C LEU A 184 15.51 -12.12 8.38
N ALA A 185 15.78 -13.43 8.36
CA ALA A 185 15.57 -14.32 9.51
C ALA A 185 16.31 -13.87 10.79
N ARG A 186 17.44 -13.18 10.62
CA ARG A 186 18.29 -12.66 11.72
C ARG A 186 17.84 -11.30 12.25
N ILE A 187 17.05 -10.57 11.47
CA ILE A 187 16.58 -9.24 11.83
C ILE A 187 15.56 -9.33 12.97
N ARG A 188 15.61 -8.35 13.87
CA ARG A 188 14.66 -8.16 14.96
C ARG A 188 14.18 -6.73 14.94
N LEU A 189 12.86 -6.53 14.90
CA LEU A 189 12.24 -5.20 14.83
C LEU A 189 11.16 -5.12 15.91
N PRO A 190 11.55 -4.97 17.20
CA PRO A 190 10.63 -5.09 18.34
C PRO A 190 9.54 -4.02 18.41
N LYS A 191 9.64 -2.94 17.62
CA LYS A 191 8.62 -1.89 17.54
C LYS A 191 7.86 -1.88 16.21
N LEU A 192 8.04 -2.90 15.38
CA LEU A 192 7.39 -2.94 14.09
C LEU A 192 5.91 -3.29 14.25
N GLU A 193 5.06 -2.32 13.96
CA GLU A 193 3.61 -2.42 14.07
C GLU A 193 2.98 -2.72 12.71
N GLU A 194 3.47 -2.08 11.65
CA GLU A 194 2.94 -2.24 10.29
C GLU A 194 3.96 -2.92 9.37
N PHE A 195 3.58 -4.08 8.84
CA PHE A 195 4.40 -4.79 7.86
C PHE A 195 3.64 -5.06 6.56
N VAL A 196 4.18 -4.57 5.44
CA VAL A 196 3.66 -4.79 4.09
C VAL A 196 4.72 -5.51 3.26
N PHE A 197 4.37 -6.68 2.73
CA PHE A 197 5.27 -7.48 1.93
C PHE A 197 4.71 -7.78 0.55
N TYR A 198 5.51 -7.50 -0.48
CA TYR A 198 5.20 -7.77 -1.87
C TYR A 198 5.94 -9.02 -2.36
N PHE A 199 5.21 -10.08 -2.68
CA PHE A 199 5.76 -11.30 -3.26
C PHE A 199 6.05 -11.10 -4.74
N CYS A 200 7.31 -11.35 -5.14
CA CYS A 200 7.80 -11.25 -6.51
C CYS A 200 8.67 -12.47 -6.81
N THR A 201 8.06 -13.57 -7.23
CA THR A 201 8.81 -14.81 -7.45
C THR A 201 9.37 -14.96 -8.86
N GLY A 202 8.88 -14.18 -9.82
CA GLY A 202 9.26 -14.35 -11.23
C GLY A 202 8.97 -15.77 -11.70
N SER A 203 9.95 -16.34 -12.40
CA SER A 203 9.96 -17.72 -12.91
C SER A 203 10.69 -18.70 -11.99
N LEU A 204 10.90 -18.38 -10.71
CA LEU A 204 11.53 -19.32 -9.78
C LEU A 204 10.66 -20.55 -9.58
N SER A 205 11.30 -21.70 -9.40
CA SER A 205 10.57 -22.94 -9.12
C SER A 205 9.98 -22.94 -7.71
N PHE A 206 8.89 -23.70 -7.52
CA PHE A 206 8.26 -23.92 -6.22
C PHE A 206 9.24 -24.31 -5.10
N LYS A 207 10.28 -25.11 -5.42
CA LYS A 207 11.30 -25.54 -4.45
C LYS A 207 12.17 -24.37 -3.99
N GLU A 208 12.61 -23.51 -4.91
CA GLU A 208 13.43 -22.33 -4.61
C GLU A 208 12.63 -21.29 -3.81
N ILE A 209 11.38 -21.05 -4.21
CA ILE A 209 10.45 -20.17 -3.50
C ILE A 209 10.28 -20.64 -2.05
N ASN A 210 10.02 -21.93 -1.84
CA ASN A 210 9.86 -22.49 -0.51
C ASN A 210 11.13 -22.40 0.35
N GLY A 211 12.31 -22.62 -0.24
CA GLY A 211 13.58 -22.50 0.46
C GLY A 211 13.87 -21.06 0.90
N ALA A 212 13.44 -20.06 0.12
CA ALA A 212 13.52 -18.65 0.48
C ALA A 212 12.49 -18.23 1.54
N HIS A 213 11.30 -18.83 1.51
CA HIS A 213 10.22 -18.50 2.44
C HIS A 213 10.46 -19.02 3.87
N ASP A 214 11.25 -20.07 4.06
CA ASP A 214 11.50 -20.60 5.40
C ASP A 214 12.21 -19.57 6.30
N GLY A 215 13.21 -18.84 5.79
CA GLY A 215 13.84 -17.73 6.53
C GLY A 215 12.88 -16.54 6.73
N PHE A 216 12.01 -16.27 5.75
CA PHE A 216 10.99 -15.23 5.86
C PHE A 216 9.95 -15.51 6.96
N VAL A 217 9.51 -16.76 7.08
CA VAL A 217 8.58 -17.18 8.15
C VAL A 217 9.23 -16.99 9.53
N VAL A 218 10.52 -17.31 9.67
CA VAL A 218 11.25 -17.05 10.92
C VAL A 218 11.21 -15.56 11.23
N PHE A 219 11.53 -14.69 10.26
CA PHE A 219 11.45 -13.24 10.42
C PHE A 219 10.07 -12.79 10.91
N LEU A 220 9.00 -13.21 10.22
CA LEU A 220 7.61 -12.88 10.59
C LEU A 220 7.28 -13.27 12.03
N ASN A 221 7.62 -14.50 12.44
CA ASN A 221 7.33 -14.98 13.79
C ASN A 221 8.12 -14.23 14.88
N ASN A 222 9.22 -13.56 14.55
CA ASN A 222 9.92 -12.68 15.49
C ASN A 222 9.21 -11.34 15.71
N LEU A 223 8.22 -11.01 14.89
CA LEU A 223 7.37 -9.82 15.01
C LEU A 223 6.11 -10.07 15.85
N LYS A 224 5.96 -11.27 16.42
CA LYS A 224 4.74 -11.71 17.12
C LYS A 224 4.22 -10.70 18.15
N ASP A 225 5.12 -10.05 18.89
CA ASP A 225 4.76 -9.24 20.06
C ASP A 225 4.36 -7.81 19.67
N SER A 226 4.84 -7.30 18.52
CA SER A 226 4.67 -5.90 18.10
C SER A 226 3.70 -5.70 16.95
N LEU A 227 3.52 -6.72 16.10
CA LEU A 227 2.80 -6.57 14.84
C LEU A 227 1.31 -6.32 15.05
N THR A 228 0.81 -5.20 14.53
CA THR A 228 -0.61 -4.81 14.58
C THR A 228 -1.29 -4.87 13.21
N SER A 229 -0.54 -4.67 12.13
CA SER A 229 -1.03 -4.72 10.76
C SER A 229 -0.10 -5.52 9.86
N LEU A 230 -0.64 -6.53 9.20
CA LEU A 230 0.07 -7.39 8.26
C LEU A 230 -0.58 -7.33 6.87
N ALA A 231 0.19 -7.06 5.83
CA ALA A 231 -0.28 -7.08 4.46
C ALA A 231 0.62 -7.93 3.56
N PHE A 232 0.00 -8.89 2.88
CA PHE A 232 0.63 -9.75 1.88
C PHE A 232 0.05 -9.46 0.51
N LEU A 233 0.91 -8.99 -0.39
CA LEU A 233 0.54 -8.53 -1.72
C LEU A 233 1.32 -9.34 -2.74
N SER A 234 0.65 -10.17 -3.51
CA SER A 234 1.30 -10.88 -4.60
C SER A 234 1.29 -10.05 -5.88
N THR A 235 2.41 -10.05 -6.57
CA THR A 235 2.54 -9.39 -7.86
C THR A 235 2.18 -10.34 -9.00
N HIS A 236 1.72 -9.76 -10.11
CA HIS A 236 1.38 -10.50 -11.31
C HIS A 236 2.57 -11.31 -11.86
N THR A 237 3.82 -10.93 -11.60
CA THR A 237 5.01 -11.63 -12.10
C THR A 237 5.36 -12.90 -11.32
N SER A 238 4.65 -13.22 -10.25
CA SER A 238 4.87 -14.44 -9.48
C SER A 238 4.13 -15.64 -10.10
N GLN A 239 4.84 -16.62 -10.66
CA GLN A 239 4.20 -17.77 -11.34
C GLN A 239 3.87 -18.95 -10.41
N ASP A 240 4.86 -19.46 -9.66
CA ASP A 240 4.75 -20.66 -8.82
C ASP A 240 4.61 -20.35 -7.31
N LEU A 241 4.13 -19.14 -6.97
CA LEU A 241 3.92 -18.74 -5.58
C LEU A 241 2.76 -19.52 -4.97
N ASP A 242 2.94 -20.06 -3.76
CA ASP A 242 1.86 -20.58 -2.92
C ASP A 242 2.03 -20.10 -1.47
N LEU A 243 1.11 -19.26 -1.02
CA LEU A 243 1.09 -18.68 0.32
C LEU A 243 0.58 -19.65 1.38
N SER A 244 -0.05 -20.76 1.00
CA SER A 244 -0.62 -21.73 1.93
C SER A 244 0.42 -22.26 2.92
N ARG A 245 1.67 -22.48 2.47
CA ARG A 245 2.78 -22.89 3.33
C ARG A 245 3.14 -21.83 4.38
N ILE A 246 3.12 -20.54 4.01
CA ILE A 246 3.42 -19.44 4.93
C ILE A 246 2.36 -19.41 6.03
N PHE A 247 1.07 -19.43 5.68
CA PHE A 247 -0.02 -19.41 6.65
C PHE A 247 -0.02 -20.62 7.59
N ARG A 248 0.38 -21.82 7.12
CA ARG A 248 0.55 -22.99 8.00
C ARG A 248 1.64 -22.82 9.05
N LYS A 249 2.72 -22.11 8.72
CA LYS A 249 3.90 -21.96 9.60
C LYS A 249 3.89 -20.67 10.43
N MET A 250 3.05 -19.69 10.08
CA MET A 250 2.91 -18.48 10.89
C MET A 250 2.31 -18.81 12.25
N GLY A 251 2.81 -18.13 13.28
CA GLY A 251 2.41 -18.28 14.68
C GLY A 251 1.13 -17.52 15.03
N PHE A 252 1.02 -17.18 16.32
CA PHE A 252 -0.02 -16.29 16.83
C PHE A 252 0.59 -14.90 17.09
N PHE A 253 -0.15 -13.86 16.72
CA PHE A 253 0.21 -12.45 16.82
C PHE A 253 -0.83 -11.76 17.73
N PRO A 254 -0.62 -11.70 19.06
CA PRO A 254 -1.61 -11.20 20.01
C PRO A 254 -2.08 -9.76 19.77
N SER A 255 -1.28 -8.94 19.09
CA SER A 255 -1.60 -7.53 18.82
C SER A 255 -2.18 -7.30 17.43
N LEU A 256 -2.38 -8.35 16.62
CA LEU A 256 -2.79 -8.23 15.22
C LEU A 256 -4.24 -7.78 15.12
N LYS A 257 -4.42 -6.57 14.59
CA LYS A 257 -5.71 -5.91 14.37
C LYS A 257 -6.09 -5.88 12.89
N LYS A 258 -5.11 -5.80 12.00
CA LYS A 258 -5.35 -5.68 10.56
C LYS A 258 -4.64 -6.76 9.77
N ILE A 259 -5.36 -7.38 8.85
CA ILE A 259 -4.81 -8.31 7.87
C ILE A 259 -5.28 -7.94 6.46
N THR A 260 -4.33 -7.83 5.54
CA THR A 260 -4.60 -7.62 4.12
C THR A 260 -3.98 -8.75 3.31
N LEU A 261 -4.78 -9.39 2.46
CA LEU A 261 -4.32 -10.38 1.49
C LEU A 261 -4.75 -9.92 0.09
N SER A 262 -3.77 -9.68 -0.78
CA SER A 262 -4.00 -9.41 -2.19
C SER A 262 -3.30 -10.47 -3.03
N ILE A 263 -4.03 -11.29 -3.76
CA ILE A 263 -3.47 -12.26 -4.71
C ILE A 263 -4.15 -12.12 -6.07
N PRO A 264 -3.59 -12.66 -7.18
CA PRO A 264 -4.25 -12.63 -8.47
C PRO A 264 -5.65 -13.22 -8.42
N PHE A 265 -6.56 -12.68 -9.23
CA PHE A 265 -7.97 -13.07 -9.24
C PHE A 265 -8.21 -14.56 -9.56
N ASP A 266 -7.24 -15.27 -10.13
CA ASP A 266 -7.32 -16.71 -10.38
C ASP A 266 -7.10 -17.57 -9.11
N GLY A 267 -6.70 -16.94 -8.00
CA GLY A 267 -6.51 -17.56 -6.69
C GLY A 267 -5.36 -18.55 -6.60
N GLY A 268 -4.64 -18.84 -7.68
CA GLY A 268 -3.64 -19.91 -7.67
C GLY A 268 -2.36 -19.58 -6.88
N HIS A 269 -2.30 -18.46 -6.17
CA HIS A 269 -1.27 -18.19 -5.14
C HIS A 269 -1.68 -18.64 -3.74
N LEU A 270 -2.85 -19.25 -3.61
CA LEU A 270 -3.37 -19.80 -2.37
C LEU A 270 -4.05 -21.14 -2.68
N SER A 271 -3.24 -22.20 -2.83
CA SER A 271 -3.73 -23.54 -3.20
C SER A 271 -4.70 -24.13 -2.16
N ASP A 272 -4.54 -23.76 -0.90
CA ASP A 272 -5.39 -24.19 0.22
C ASP A 272 -5.86 -22.97 1.02
N PRO A 273 -7.01 -22.36 0.64
CA PRO A 273 -7.58 -21.21 1.35
C PRO A 273 -7.87 -21.48 2.83
N MET A 274 -8.07 -22.74 3.23
CA MET A 274 -8.35 -23.10 4.62
C MET A 274 -7.14 -22.84 5.53
N THR A 275 -5.92 -22.81 4.99
CA THR A 275 -4.75 -22.40 5.77
C THR A 275 -4.86 -20.96 6.25
N PHE A 276 -5.40 -20.08 5.40
CA PHE A 276 -5.64 -18.69 5.75
C PHE A 276 -6.85 -18.55 6.68
N VAL A 277 -7.93 -19.32 6.46
CA VAL A 277 -9.07 -19.35 7.40
C VAL A 277 -8.62 -19.73 8.81
N ARG A 278 -7.81 -20.78 8.96
CA ARG A 278 -7.24 -21.17 10.27
C ARG A 278 -6.37 -20.07 10.88
N PHE A 279 -5.65 -19.33 10.05
CA PHE A 279 -4.89 -18.18 10.50
C PHE A 279 -5.82 -17.06 11.01
N LEU A 280 -6.89 -16.73 10.29
CA LEU A 280 -7.88 -15.73 10.73
C LEU A 280 -8.57 -16.15 12.05
N GLU A 281 -9.03 -17.39 12.14
CA GLU A 281 -9.70 -17.93 13.34
C GLU A 281 -8.78 -17.85 14.57
N ARG A 282 -7.48 -18.08 14.41
CA ARG A 282 -6.50 -17.94 15.49
C ARG A 282 -6.41 -16.50 16.02
N HIS A 283 -6.65 -15.50 15.18
CA HIS A 283 -6.58 -14.06 15.53
C HIS A 283 -7.96 -13.43 15.72
N ARG A 284 -9.00 -14.26 15.81
CA ARG A 284 -10.38 -13.81 15.76
C ARG A 284 -10.73 -12.77 16.81
N ALA A 285 -10.18 -12.90 18.02
CA ALA A 285 -10.47 -12.00 19.13
C ALA A 285 -9.90 -10.57 18.96
N THR A 286 -8.90 -10.39 18.09
CA THR A 286 -8.13 -9.14 17.99
C THR A 286 -8.31 -8.43 16.65
N LEU A 287 -8.70 -9.16 15.60
CA LEU A 287 -8.91 -8.62 14.27
C LEU A 287 -10.05 -7.60 14.22
N LYS A 288 -9.73 -6.43 13.69
CA LYS A 288 -10.60 -5.29 13.43
C LYS A 288 -10.79 -5.01 11.95
N ASP A 289 -9.76 -5.27 11.14
CA ASP A 289 -9.78 -4.97 9.71
C ASP A 289 -9.36 -6.20 8.91
N ILE A 290 -10.23 -6.63 7.99
CA ILE A 290 -9.95 -7.75 7.07
C ILE A 290 -10.12 -7.25 5.64
N ASP A 291 -9.02 -7.28 4.89
CA ASP A 291 -8.96 -6.83 3.50
C ASP A 291 -8.55 -8.01 2.58
N LEU A 292 -9.44 -8.44 1.69
CA LEU A 292 -9.22 -9.50 0.70
C LEU A 292 -9.35 -8.92 -0.72
N PHE A 293 -8.23 -8.56 -1.32
CA PHE A 293 -8.21 -7.94 -2.65
C PHE A 293 -7.72 -8.90 -3.73
N SER A 294 -8.13 -8.62 -4.97
CA SER A 294 -7.61 -9.31 -6.14
C SER A 294 -6.69 -8.40 -6.95
N SER A 295 -5.62 -8.97 -7.48
CA SER A 295 -4.71 -8.29 -8.40
C SER A 295 -4.81 -8.87 -9.81
N ARG A 296 -4.14 -8.22 -10.77
CA ARG A 296 -4.02 -8.74 -12.14
C ARG A 296 -3.30 -10.09 -12.13
N CYS A 297 -3.78 -11.01 -12.98
CA CYS A 297 -3.17 -12.32 -13.19
C CYS A 297 -2.30 -12.30 -14.46
N THR A 298 -1.18 -13.01 -14.41
CA THR A 298 -0.37 -13.36 -15.58
C THR A 298 -0.75 -14.75 -16.06
N PRO A 299 -0.86 -14.99 -17.38
CA PRO A 299 -1.14 -16.32 -17.90
C PRO A 299 -0.18 -17.36 -17.32
N ARG A 300 -0.74 -18.40 -16.70
CA ARG A 300 0.04 -19.53 -16.19
C ARG A 300 0.32 -20.51 -17.32
N ILE A 301 1.48 -21.18 -17.24
CA ILE A 301 1.83 -22.27 -18.16
C ILE A 301 0.86 -23.45 -17.96
N LYS A 302 0.45 -23.70 -16.72
CA LYS A 302 -0.52 -24.74 -16.36
C LYS A 302 -1.80 -24.09 -15.82
N PRO A 303 -2.98 -24.50 -16.31
CA PRO A 303 -4.23 -24.05 -15.73
C PRO A 303 -4.27 -24.47 -14.25
N GLY A 304 -4.65 -23.52 -13.38
CA GLY A 304 -4.92 -23.82 -11.98
C GLY A 304 -6.20 -24.62 -11.82
N ASP A 305 -6.45 -25.09 -10.59
CA ASP A 305 -7.74 -25.66 -10.23
C ASP A 305 -8.84 -24.59 -10.44
N PRO A 306 -9.92 -24.87 -11.20
CA PRO A 306 -11.01 -23.93 -11.40
C PRO A 306 -11.62 -23.43 -10.07
N ASP A 307 -11.54 -24.22 -8.99
CA ASP A 307 -12.07 -23.84 -7.68
C ASP A 307 -11.23 -22.78 -6.97
N PHE A 308 -10.02 -22.48 -7.44
CA PHE A 308 -9.18 -21.42 -6.87
C PHE A 308 -9.71 -20.03 -7.19
N ILE A 309 -10.45 -19.84 -8.27
CA ILE A 309 -11.00 -18.52 -8.63
C ILE A 309 -11.93 -17.97 -7.55
N ASN A 310 -12.57 -18.85 -6.76
CA ASN A 310 -13.51 -18.52 -5.69
C ASN A 310 -12.82 -18.43 -4.31
N TRP A 311 -11.51 -18.19 -4.25
CA TRP A 311 -10.75 -18.21 -2.99
C TRP A 311 -11.30 -17.26 -1.93
N ILE A 312 -11.79 -16.06 -2.30
CA ILE A 312 -12.43 -15.12 -1.36
C ILE A 312 -13.71 -15.72 -0.79
N GLN A 313 -14.60 -16.22 -1.64
CA GLN A 313 -15.86 -16.84 -1.23
C GLN A 313 -15.63 -18.06 -0.35
N ARG A 314 -14.59 -18.85 -0.64
CA ARG A 314 -14.18 -20.00 0.17
C ARG A 314 -13.67 -19.58 1.54
N ILE A 315 -12.89 -18.51 1.64
CA ILE A 315 -12.42 -17.98 2.94
C ILE A 315 -13.62 -17.52 3.78
N ILE A 316 -14.44 -16.61 3.24
CA ILE A 316 -15.52 -15.97 4.00
C ILE A 316 -16.66 -16.94 4.28
N GLY A 317 -16.93 -17.88 3.37
CA GLY A 317 -17.95 -18.91 3.53
C GLY A 317 -17.57 -19.99 4.56
N ALA A 318 -16.28 -20.14 4.86
CA ALA A 318 -15.79 -21.05 5.89
C ALA A 318 -15.74 -20.41 7.29
N VAL A 319 -15.95 -19.10 7.40
CA VAL A 319 -16.10 -18.43 8.69
C VAL A 319 -17.53 -18.65 9.17
N HIS A 320 -17.67 -19.34 10.30
CA HIS A 320 -18.97 -19.66 10.88
C HIS A 320 -19.26 -18.91 12.18
N VAL A 321 -18.28 -18.19 12.71
CA VAL A 321 -18.37 -17.57 14.03
C VAL A 321 -17.88 -16.13 13.95
N PRO A 322 -18.63 -15.13 14.47
CA PRO A 322 -18.36 -13.71 14.25
C PRO A 322 -17.02 -13.26 14.83
N PHE A 323 -16.28 -12.41 14.13
CA PHE A 323 -15.14 -11.67 14.64
C PHE A 323 -15.64 -10.54 15.57
N PRO A 324 -15.45 -10.64 16.91
CA PRO A 324 -16.09 -9.75 17.89
C PRO A 324 -15.60 -8.30 17.87
N GLN A 325 -14.50 -7.99 17.15
CA GLN A 325 -13.95 -6.64 17.05
C GLN A 325 -13.90 -6.11 15.61
N LEU A 326 -14.51 -6.83 14.65
CA LEU A 326 -14.42 -6.50 13.23
C LEU A 326 -15.19 -5.21 12.92
N ARG A 327 -14.46 -4.20 12.45
CA ARG A 327 -14.96 -2.86 12.13
C ARG A 327 -14.83 -2.52 10.65
N SER A 328 -13.80 -3.02 9.97
CA SER A 328 -13.62 -2.76 8.54
C SER A 328 -13.49 -4.05 7.75
N VAL A 329 -14.20 -4.09 6.62
CA VAL A 329 -14.10 -5.17 5.65
C VAL A 329 -13.86 -4.60 4.26
N GLY A 330 -12.75 -5.00 3.64
CA GLY A 330 -12.46 -4.73 2.24
C GLY A 330 -12.46 -6.03 1.44
N MET A 331 -13.21 -6.10 0.35
CA MET A 331 -13.28 -7.28 -0.49
C MET A 331 -13.35 -6.94 -1.98
N SER A 332 -12.56 -7.67 -2.77
CA SER A 332 -12.70 -7.74 -4.21
C SER A 332 -13.76 -8.77 -4.59
N LEU A 333 -14.78 -8.35 -5.32
CA LEU A 333 -15.89 -9.22 -5.72
C LEU A 333 -15.56 -9.98 -7.03
N ARG A 334 -14.60 -10.91 -6.95
CA ARG A 334 -14.22 -11.81 -8.05
C ARG A 334 -14.56 -13.26 -7.70
N PRO A 335 -14.91 -14.13 -8.69
CA PRO A 335 -15.16 -13.79 -10.09
C PRO A 335 -16.37 -12.87 -10.28
N LEU A 336 -16.42 -12.14 -11.40
CA LEU A 336 -17.40 -11.07 -11.63
C LEU A 336 -18.87 -11.52 -11.59
N ARG A 337 -19.14 -12.83 -11.72
CA ARG A 337 -20.48 -13.43 -11.66
C ARG A 337 -20.65 -14.38 -10.47
N ALA A 338 -19.75 -14.33 -9.49
CA ALA A 338 -19.89 -15.14 -8.30
C ALA A 338 -21.21 -14.82 -7.58
N PRO A 339 -21.90 -15.83 -7.03
CA PRO A 339 -23.00 -15.59 -6.10
C PRO A 339 -22.50 -14.78 -4.89
N LEU A 340 -23.34 -13.85 -4.42
CA LEU A 340 -23.00 -12.98 -3.29
C LEU A 340 -23.40 -13.60 -1.93
N ASP A 341 -24.00 -14.79 -1.91
CA ASP A 341 -24.60 -15.38 -0.71
C ASP A 341 -23.61 -15.55 0.45
N SER A 342 -22.40 -16.04 0.17
CA SER A 342 -21.36 -16.19 1.19
C SER A 342 -20.87 -14.86 1.73
N PHE A 343 -20.86 -13.82 0.90
CA PHE A 343 -20.50 -12.47 1.31
C PHE A 343 -21.60 -11.81 2.13
N ILE A 344 -22.85 -11.89 1.68
CA ILE A 344 -24.02 -11.37 2.40
C ILE A 344 -24.10 -12.00 3.79
N ARG A 345 -24.03 -13.33 3.89
CA ARG A 345 -23.99 -14.05 5.18
C ARG A 345 -22.83 -13.59 6.06
N PHE A 346 -21.66 -13.31 5.48
CA PHE A 346 -20.53 -12.81 6.23
C PHE A 346 -20.78 -11.38 6.75
N VAL A 347 -21.34 -10.49 5.94
CA VAL A 347 -21.67 -9.12 6.36
C VAL A 347 -22.76 -9.13 7.43
N ASP A 348 -23.82 -9.92 7.25
CA ASP A 348 -24.93 -10.05 8.21
C ASP A 348 -24.44 -10.47 9.59
N MET A 349 -23.52 -11.43 9.63
CA MET A 349 -22.90 -11.92 10.86
C MET A 349 -22.16 -10.80 11.64
N HIS A 350 -21.75 -9.73 10.96
CA HIS A 350 -20.99 -8.62 11.53
C HIS A 350 -21.69 -7.26 11.43
N SER A 351 -22.96 -7.22 11.02
CA SER A 351 -23.65 -5.97 10.63
C SER A 351 -23.65 -4.89 11.72
N SER A 352 -23.74 -5.31 12.99
CA SER A 352 -23.73 -4.42 14.16
C SER A 352 -22.35 -3.86 14.55
N MET A 353 -21.27 -4.41 14.02
CA MET A 353 -19.90 -4.03 14.40
C MET A 353 -19.14 -3.31 13.28
N LEU A 354 -19.61 -3.45 12.04
CA LEU A 354 -18.96 -2.88 10.86
C LEU A 354 -19.16 -1.36 10.81
N ASP A 355 -18.04 -0.64 10.86
CA ASP A 355 -17.96 0.81 10.65
C ASP A 355 -17.63 1.15 9.18
N SER A 356 -16.95 0.25 8.46
CA SER A 356 -16.40 0.48 7.11
C SER A 356 -16.57 -0.74 6.20
N LEU A 357 -17.12 -0.53 5.00
CA LEU A 357 -17.27 -1.55 3.98
C LEU A 357 -16.70 -1.09 2.64
N LYS A 358 -15.79 -1.87 2.07
CA LYS A 358 -15.16 -1.58 0.77
C LYS A 358 -15.33 -2.75 -0.19
N LEU A 359 -16.02 -2.51 -1.30
CA LEU A 359 -16.30 -3.48 -2.37
C LEU A 359 -15.68 -3.01 -3.67
N THR A 360 -14.77 -3.83 -4.22
CA THR A 360 -14.00 -3.50 -5.42
C THR A 360 -14.13 -4.56 -6.53
N ASP A 361 -13.58 -4.25 -7.70
CA ASP A 361 -13.48 -5.08 -8.91
C ASP A 361 -14.77 -5.36 -9.71
N ARG A 362 -15.87 -5.78 -9.06
CA ARG A 362 -17.17 -5.96 -9.73
C ARG A 362 -17.97 -4.69 -9.61
N ALA A 363 -18.43 -4.16 -10.74
CA ALA A 363 -19.46 -3.15 -10.75
C ALA A 363 -20.80 -3.83 -10.45
N LEU A 364 -21.48 -3.36 -9.41
CA LEU A 364 -22.74 -3.91 -8.94
C LEU A 364 -23.91 -3.17 -9.58
N SER A 365 -24.91 -3.93 -10.01
CA SER A 365 -26.20 -3.38 -10.39
C SER A 365 -26.94 -2.80 -9.17
N HIS A 366 -27.89 -1.89 -9.40
CA HIS A 366 -28.68 -1.28 -8.34
C HIS A 366 -29.35 -2.34 -7.43
N SER A 367 -29.95 -3.38 -8.01
CA SER A 367 -30.57 -4.47 -7.25
C SER A 367 -29.58 -5.28 -6.40
N GLU A 368 -28.36 -5.50 -6.89
CA GLU A 368 -27.32 -6.19 -6.12
C GLU A 368 -26.83 -5.34 -4.94
N VAL A 369 -26.67 -4.02 -5.13
CA VAL A 369 -26.32 -3.10 -4.03
C VAL A 369 -27.41 -3.18 -2.95
N LEU A 370 -28.67 -3.11 -3.35
CA LEU A 370 -29.78 -3.26 -2.40
C LEU A 370 -29.77 -4.63 -1.73
N THR A 371 -29.49 -5.71 -2.44
CA THR A 371 -29.44 -7.07 -1.87
C THR A 371 -28.34 -7.19 -0.82
N VAL A 372 -27.18 -6.57 -1.05
CA VAL A 372 -26.06 -6.55 -0.11
C VAL A 372 -26.37 -5.72 1.14
N LEU A 373 -27.03 -4.56 0.98
CA LEU A 373 -27.26 -3.62 2.08
C LEU A 373 -28.57 -3.86 2.85
N ARG A 374 -29.61 -4.36 2.17
CA ARG A 374 -30.94 -4.65 2.74
C ARG A 374 -31.02 -6.02 3.40
N SER A 375 -29.91 -6.71 3.59
CA SER A 375 -29.94 -7.97 4.31
C SER A 375 -30.18 -7.69 5.80
N PRO A 376 -31.46 -7.59 6.22
CA PRO A 376 -31.95 -8.49 7.26
C PRO A 376 -33.47 -8.77 7.17
N SER A 377 -33.83 -10.06 7.17
CA SER A 377 -35.17 -10.53 7.62
C SER A 377 -35.19 -12.02 7.94
N VAL A 378 -34.37 -12.85 7.25
CA VAL A 378 -34.41 -14.31 7.46
C VAL A 378 -33.71 -14.72 8.76
N THR A 379 -32.74 -13.94 9.24
CA THR A 379 -31.79 -14.36 10.30
C THR A 379 -31.88 -13.56 11.60
N GLY A 380 -32.73 -12.52 11.67
CA GLY A 380 -32.93 -11.72 12.88
C GLY A 380 -31.77 -10.79 13.28
N PHE A 381 -30.80 -10.55 12.38
CA PHE A 381 -29.69 -9.61 12.63
C PHE A 381 -30.12 -8.14 12.46
N PRO A 382 -29.48 -7.19 13.15
CA PRO A 382 -29.74 -5.77 12.99
C PRO A 382 -29.31 -5.29 11.59
N PRO A 383 -29.90 -4.18 11.10
CA PRO A 383 -29.49 -3.56 9.84
C PRO A 383 -28.03 -3.13 9.88
N LEU A 384 -27.39 -3.12 8.71
CA LEU A 384 -26.02 -2.66 8.54
C LEU A 384 -25.94 -1.15 8.81
N ASP A 385 -25.06 -0.75 9.74
CA ASP A 385 -24.90 0.66 10.13
C ASP A 385 -23.46 1.15 9.90
N VAL A 386 -23.03 1.17 8.64
CA VAL A 386 -21.67 1.61 8.28
C VAL A 386 -21.54 3.13 8.20
N THR A 387 -20.36 3.62 8.60
CA THR A 387 -19.97 5.04 8.50
C THR A 387 -19.16 5.35 7.24
N GLU A 388 -18.47 4.37 6.68
CA GLU A 388 -17.73 4.46 5.41
C GLU A 388 -18.15 3.35 4.45
N LEU A 389 -18.51 3.73 3.22
CA LEU A 389 -18.85 2.81 2.15
C LEU A 389 -18.03 3.16 0.91
N GLN A 390 -17.24 2.21 0.44
CA GLN A 390 -16.63 2.25 -0.89
C GLN A 390 -17.26 1.15 -1.74
N ILE A 391 -17.82 1.51 -2.89
CA ILE A 391 -18.51 0.56 -3.76
C ILE A 391 -18.26 0.88 -5.23
N LYS A 392 -18.20 -0.16 -6.05
CA LYS A 392 -18.20 -0.04 -7.50
C LYS A 392 -19.59 -0.38 -8.03
N VAL A 393 -20.21 0.51 -8.81
CA VAL A 393 -21.56 0.34 -9.35
C VAL A 393 -21.57 0.45 -10.87
N ASP A 394 -22.44 -0.29 -11.53
CA ASP A 394 -22.56 -0.24 -12.99
C ASP A 394 -23.03 1.13 -13.46
N THR A 395 -24.07 1.65 -12.82
CA THR A 395 -24.72 2.92 -13.15
C THR A 395 -25.04 3.68 -11.86
N LEU A 396 -24.61 4.94 -11.78
CA LEU A 396 -24.99 5.86 -10.71
C LEU A 396 -26.32 6.53 -11.06
N SER A 397 -27.37 6.27 -10.29
CA SER A 397 -28.71 6.86 -10.44
C SER A 397 -29.10 7.66 -9.19
N ALA A 398 -30.05 8.60 -9.33
CA ALA A 398 -30.59 9.33 -8.18
C ALA A 398 -31.30 8.39 -7.21
N HIS A 399 -32.02 7.39 -7.73
CA HIS A 399 -32.67 6.36 -6.91
C HIS A 399 -31.68 5.59 -6.05
N LEU A 400 -30.51 5.22 -6.59
CA LEU A 400 -29.47 4.57 -5.80
C LEU A 400 -29.01 5.45 -4.65
N ILE A 401 -28.83 6.76 -4.87
CA ILE A 401 -28.44 7.70 -3.81
C ILE A 401 -29.52 7.81 -2.73
N VAL A 402 -30.79 7.92 -3.12
CA VAL A 402 -31.94 7.94 -2.19
C VAL A 402 -32.01 6.64 -1.38
N ASP A 403 -31.86 5.49 -2.04
CA ASP A 403 -31.84 4.20 -1.36
C ASP A 403 -30.67 4.08 -0.39
N LEU A 404 -29.47 4.55 -0.76
CA LEU A 404 -28.31 4.57 0.14
C LEU A 404 -28.54 5.49 1.35
N ALA A 405 -29.15 6.65 1.14
CA ALA A 405 -29.51 7.57 2.23
C ALA A 405 -30.53 6.94 3.20
N SER A 406 -31.52 6.24 2.64
CA SER A 406 -32.54 5.54 3.42
C SER A 406 -31.98 4.35 4.20
N LEU A 407 -31.10 3.56 3.57
CA LEU A 407 -30.55 2.34 4.17
C LEU A 407 -29.40 2.60 5.14
N LEU A 408 -28.62 3.65 4.90
CA LEU A 408 -27.42 3.98 5.66
C LEU A 408 -27.46 5.44 6.13
N PRO A 409 -28.41 5.80 7.03
CA PRO A 409 -28.60 7.18 7.47
C PRO A 409 -27.37 7.76 8.19
N HIS A 410 -26.54 6.91 8.80
CA HIS A 410 -25.31 7.30 9.50
C HIS A 410 -24.05 7.33 8.63
N LEU A 411 -24.16 7.07 7.33
CA LEU A 411 -23.03 7.06 6.42
C LEU A 411 -22.40 8.46 6.33
N LYS A 412 -21.11 8.57 6.68
CA LYS A 412 -20.35 9.83 6.63
C LYS A 412 -19.51 9.94 5.36
N ILE A 413 -18.98 8.82 4.89
CA ILE A 413 -18.05 8.78 3.75
C ILE A 413 -18.59 7.79 2.71
N LEU A 414 -18.85 8.29 1.50
CA LEU A 414 -19.28 7.50 0.37
C LEU A 414 -18.28 7.65 -0.78
N LYS A 415 -17.68 6.54 -1.22
CA LYS A 415 -16.77 6.47 -2.36
C LYS A 415 -17.38 5.59 -3.43
N ILE A 416 -17.76 6.17 -4.56
CA ILE A 416 -18.41 5.45 -5.67
C ILE A 416 -17.46 5.42 -6.87
N ASP A 417 -17.13 4.22 -7.33
CA ASP A 417 -16.55 3.98 -8.65
C ASP A 417 -17.69 3.56 -9.59
N CYS A 418 -17.94 4.31 -10.65
CA CYS A 418 -19.05 4.01 -11.55
C CYS A 418 -18.63 4.13 -13.01
N GLY A 419 -19.16 3.22 -13.84
CA GLY A 419 -18.88 3.21 -15.28
C GLY A 419 -19.67 4.29 -16.03
N LYS A 420 -20.89 4.58 -15.57
CA LYS A 420 -21.84 5.49 -16.22
C LYS A 420 -22.73 6.18 -15.19
N ILE A 421 -23.25 7.37 -15.53
CA ILE A 421 -24.34 8.03 -14.81
C ILE A 421 -25.63 7.79 -15.59
N SER A 422 -26.73 7.43 -14.92
CA SER A 422 -28.02 7.28 -15.60
C SER A 422 -28.53 8.66 -16.00
N THR A 423 -28.64 8.89 -17.32
CA THR A 423 -29.20 10.12 -17.89
C THR A 423 -30.36 9.81 -18.84
N GLU A 424 -31.05 8.68 -18.66
CA GLU A 424 -32.04 8.18 -19.64
C GLU A 424 -33.13 9.20 -19.99
N ARG A 425 -33.50 10.12 -19.08
CA ARG A 425 -34.40 11.26 -19.39
C ARG A 425 -33.79 12.64 -19.11
N GLY A 426 -32.46 12.72 -19.13
CA GLY A 426 -31.71 13.95 -18.90
C GLY A 426 -31.48 14.27 -17.42
N ILE A 427 -30.65 15.28 -17.17
CA ILE A 427 -30.18 15.63 -15.82
C ILE A 427 -31.31 16.17 -14.94
N SER A 428 -32.37 16.72 -15.56
CA SER A 428 -33.56 17.19 -14.84
C SER A 428 -34.25 16.08 -14.04
N GLU A 429 -34.22 14.84 -14.52
CA GLU A 429 -34.79 13.69 -13.81
C GLU A 429 -34.01 13.40 -12.53
N PHE A 430 -32.67 13.47 -12.57
CA PHE A 430 -31.84 13.26 -11.40
C PHE A 430 -32.19 14.25 -10.28
N SER A 431 -32.26 15.55 -10.62
CA SER A 431 -32.62 16.59 -9.66
C SER A 431 -34.07 16.45 -9.17
N HIS A 432 -35.00 16.02 -10.03
CA HIS A 432 -36.41 15.78 -9.66
C HIS A 432 -36.54 14.66 -8.63
N VAL A 433 -35.87 13.53 -8.84
CA VAL A 433 -35.90 12.39 -7.90
C VAL A 433 -35.32 12.78 -6.54
N LEU A 434 -34.24 13.59 -6.51
CA LEU A 434 -33.72 14.10 -5.24
C LEU A 434 -34.72 15.04 -4.54
N ASN A 435 -35.41 15.89 -5.31
CA ASN A 435 -36.41 16.82 -4.76
C ASN A 435 -37.62 16.06 -4.17
N ASP A 436 -38.11 15.03 -4.87
CA ASP A 436 -39.21 14.19 -4.39
C ASP A 436 -38.86 13.44 -3.09
N ASN A 437 -37.57 13.22 -2.83
CA ASN A 437 -37.06 12.50 -1.67
C ASN A 437 -36.26 13.41 -0.72
N GLN A 438 -36.55 14.72 -0.73
CA GLN A 438 -35.82 15.71 0.06
C GLN A 438 -35.69 15.31 1.54
N GLY A 439 -36.79 14.85 2.17
CA GLY A 439 -36.78 14.49 3.60
C GLY A 439 -35.72 13.45 3.97
N VAL A 440 -35.61 12.38 3.18
CA VAL A 440 -34.62 11.31 3.40
C VAL A 440 -33.19 11.83 3.22
N ILE A 441 -32.96 12.64 2.18
CA ILE A 441 -31.62 13.16 1.88
C ILE A 441 -31.18 14.17 2.95
N THR A 442 -32.09 15.04 3.42
CA THR A 442 -31.75 16.04 4.45
C THR A 442 -31.40 15.43 5.81
N GLU A 443 -31.91 14.23 6.11
CA GLU A 443 -31.57 13.49 7.33
C GLU A 443 -30.26 12.70 7.20
N TRP A 444 -29.72 12.58 5.98
CA TRP A 444 -28.53 11.79 5.71
C TRP A 444 -27.26 12.47 6.25
N LYS A 445 -26.49 11.78 7.07
CA LYS A 445 -25.28 12.33 7.72
C LYS A 445 -24.02 12.33 6.83
N LEU A 446 -24.20 12.40 5.51
CA LEU A 446 -23.11 12.31 4.55
C LEU A 446 -22.27 13.58 4.55
N GLN A 447 -20.99 13.44 4.90
CA GLN A 447 -20.02 14.54 4.97
C GLN A 447 -19.08 14.57 3.77
N ARG A 448 -18.76 13.40 3.21
CA ARG A 448 -17.78 13.25 2.14
C ARG A 448 -18.29 12.33 1.04
N LEU A 449 -18.35 12.85 -0.18
CA LEU A 449 -18.66 12.10 -1.39
C LEU A 449 -17.46 12.11 -2.33
N ALA A 450 -16.92 10.94 -2.64
CA ALA A 450 -15.92 10.77 -3.68
C ALA A 450 -16.53 10.01 -4.88
N ILE A 451 -16.50 10.62 -6.06
CA ILE A 451 -16.97 9.98 -7.30
C ILE A 451 -15.78 9.74 -8.22
N HIS A 452 -15.55 8.48 -8.57
CA HIS A 452 -14.59 8.06 -9.57
C HIS A 452 -15.35 7.74 -10.86
N ILE A 453 -15.27 8.65 -11.85
CA ILE A 453 -15.91 8.50 -13.15
C ILE A 453 -15.12 9.27 -14.23
N SER A 454 -15.23 8.85 -15.49
CA SER A 454 -14.72 9.58 -16.65
C SER A 454 -15.46 10.90 -16.92
N GLU A 455 -16.75 10.99 -16.61
CA GLU A 455 -17.62 12.14 -16.90
C GLU A 455 -17.57 13.21 -15.79
N HIS A 456 -16.44 13.89 -15.67
CA HIS A 456 -16.17 14.86 -14.58
C HIS A 456 -17.26 15.95 -14.42
N ASN A 457 -17.77 16.50 -15.53
CA ASN A 457 -18.77 17.57 -15.50
C ASN A 457 -20.10 17.12 -14.88
N LEU A 458 -20.53 15.88 -15.16
CA LEU A 458 -21.77 15.33 -14.61
C LEU A 458 -21.62 15.04 -13.12
N ALA A 459 -20.48 14.46 -12.70
CA ALA A 459 -20.18 14.26 -11.28
C ALA A 459 -20.12 15.59 -10.49
N MET A 460 -19.55 16.66 -11.06
CA MET A 460 -19.57 17.99 -10.45
C MET A 460 -20.99 18.53 -10.28
N ARG A 461 -21.86 18.28 -11.26
CA ARG A 461 -23.26 18.70 -11.19
C ARG A 461 -24.04 17.92 -10.13
N ILE A 462 -23.89 16.59 -10.08
CA ILE A 462 -24.47 15.77 -9.00
C ILE A 462 -24.01 16.27 -7.62
N GLY A 463 -22.71 16.57 -7.48
CA GLY A 463 -22.16 17.12 -6.25
C GLY A 463 -22.76 18.47 -5.87
N ARG A 464 -23.06 19.34 -6.86
CA ARG A 464 -23.74 20.61 -6.64
C ARG A 464 -25.19 20.41 -6.21
N ASP A 465 -25.92 19.52 -6.88
CA ASP A 465 -27.32 19.24 -6.58
C ASP A 465 -27.45 18.66 -5.16
N LEU A 466 -26.55 17.76 -4.75
CA LEU A 466 -26.55 17.22 -3.38
C LEU A 466 -26.21 18.26 -2.32
N ARG A 467 -25.35 19.24 -2.61
CA ARG A 467 -25.02 20.32 -1.66
C ARG A 467 -26.20 21.24 -1.32
N VAL A 468 -27.23 21.28 -2.16
CA VAL A 468 -28.48 21.99 -1.84
C VAL A 468 -29.15 21.39 -0.60
N TYR A 469 -29.08 20.06 -0.47
CA TYR A 469 -29.67 19.32 0.63
C TYR A 469 -28.68 19.05 1.78
N LEU A 470 -27.39 18.96 1.45
CA LEU A 470 -26.29 18.65 2.37
C LEU A 470 -25.23 19.77 2.31
N PRO A 471 -25.43 20.90 3.01
CA PRO A 471 -24.56 22.08 2.89
C PRO A 471 -23.11 21.82 3.34
N GLU A 472 -22.89 20.85 4.25
CA GLU A 472 -21.57 20.46 4.75
C GLU A 472 -20.85 19.44 3.83
N LEU A 473 -21.46 19.02 2.72
CA LEU A 473 -20.93 17.97 1.86
C LEU A 473 -19.67 18.41 1.10
N SER A 474 -18.55 17.79 1.45
CA SER A 474 -17.32 17.83 0.66
C SER A 474 -17.41 16.83 -0.49
N VAL A 475 -17.23 17.32 -1.72
CA VAL A 475 -17.26 16.48 -2.93
C VAL A 475 -15.88 16.47 -3.56
N SER A 476 -15.31 15.29 -3.74
CA SER A 476 -14.06 15.07 -4.46
C SER A 476 -14.31 14.22 -5.70
N ILE A 477 -13.77 14.62 -6.83
CA ILE A 477 -13.90 13.86 -8.08
C ILE A 477 -12.51 13.54 -8.57
N SER A 478 -12.29 12.27 -8.87
CA SER A 478 -11.01 11.77 -9.36
C SER A 478 -11.23 10.90 -10.57
N LEU A 479 -10.28 10.93 -11.49
CA LEU A 479 -10.29 10.04 -12.64
C LEU A 479 -10.02 8.60 -12.17
N PRO A 480 -10.62 7.59 -12.83
CA PRO A 480 -10.31 6.19 -12.56
C PRO A 480 -8.81 5.95 -12.82
N SER A 481 -8.16 5.27 -11.86
CA SER A 481 -6.73 4.95 -11.84
C SER A 481 -6.36 3.76 -12.71
#